data_AF-A0A259RHG6-F1
#
_entry.id   AF-A0A259RHG6-F1
#
_cell.length_a   1.000
_cell.length_b   1.000
_cell.length_c   1.000
_cell.angle_alpha   90.00
_cell.angle_beta   90.00
_cell.angle_gamma   90.00
#
_symmetry.space_group_name_H-M   'P 1'
#
loop_
_entity.id
_entity.type
_entity.pdbx_description
1 polymer ?
#
loop_
_entity_poly.entity_id
_entity_poly.type
_entity_poly.pdbx_seq_one_letter_code
_entity_poly.pdbx_strand_id
1 'polypeptide(L)'
;MLELFDLFSPHWAALYVLVEWLVRLFALIVVPMRRPPVTATAWLLLIFFQPIIGGIIYLFVGRPRVSSARQQKIDDLEKALAPNLNHLQKQQSLHHRTTLPDQWRPIVQLARHWRIFPEFGGNAVAVIEQL
;
A
#
# COMPACT_ATOMS: atom_id res chain seq x y z
N MET A 1 -10.78 -7.61 -48.26
CA MET A 1 -11.23 -6.19 -48.26
C MET A 1 -12.67 -6.02 -47.73
N LEU A 2 -13.49 -7.09 -47.65
CA LEU A 2 -14.87 -7.04 -47.11
C LEU A 2 -15.01 -7.38 -45.61
N GLU A 3 -14.03 -8.05 -45.00
CA GLU A 3 -14.02 -8.37 -43.56
C GLU A 3 -13.83 -7.13 -42.64
N LEU A 4 -13.31 -6.02 -43.18
CA LEU A 4 -13.08 -4.81 -42.37
C LEU A 4 -14.36 -4.00 -42.14
N PHE A 5 -15.42 -4.23 -42.94
CA PHE A 5 -16.69 -3.53 -42.83
C PHE A 5 -17.62 -4.17 -41.79
N ASP A 6 -17.43 -5.44 -41.44
CA ASP A 6 -18.21 -6.09 -40.37
C ASP A 6 -17.84 -5.57 -38.98
N LEU A 7 -16.64 -4.99 -38.81
CA LEU A 7 -16.24 -4.25 -37.61
C LEU A 7 -17.11 -2.99 -37.37
N PHE A 8 -17.79 -2.48 -38.39
CA PHE A 8 -18.72 -1.34 -38.31
C PHE A 8 -20.17 -1.76 -38.05
N SER A 9 -20.45 -3.05 -37.81
CA SER A 9 -21.75 -3.45 -37.29
C SER A 9 -21.98 -2.77 -35.92
N PRO A 10 -23.17 -2.17 -35.69
CA PRO A 10 -23.46 -1.38 -34.49
C PRO A 10 -23.23 -2.17 -33.19
N HIS A 11 -23.28 -3.50 -33.24
CA HIS A 11 -22.99 -4.38 -32.11
C HIS A 11 -21.51 -4.36 -31.69
N TRP A 12 -20.56 -4.33 -32.64
CA TRP A 12 -19.14 -4.27 -32.35
C TRP A 12 -18.72 -2.88 -31.85
N ALA A 13 -19.28 -1.82 -32.43
CA ALA A 13 -19.10 -0.46 -31.93
C ALA A 13 -19.63 -0.31 -30.50
N ALA A 14 -20.82 -0.83 -30.21
CA ALA A 14 -21.39 -0.81 -28.87
C ALA A 14 -20.54 -1.60 -27.86
N LEU A 15 -20.03 -2.77 -28.26
CA LEU A 15 -19.15 -3.58 -27.41
C LEU A 15 -17.85 -2.84 -27.10
N TYR A 16 -17.24 -2.21 -28.11
CA TYR A 16 -16.02 -1.43 -27.95
C TYR A 16 -16.23 -0.29 -26.93
N VAL A 17 -17.28 0.51 -27.12
CA VAL A 17 -17.63 1.61 -26.21
C VAL A 17 -17.89 1.08 -24.80
N LEU A 18 -18.62 -0.03 -24.66
CA LEU A 18 -18.89 -0.66 -23.37
C LEU A 18 -17.61 -1.09 -22.66
N VAL A 19 -16.68 -1.73 -23.38
CA VAL A 19 -15.37 -2.13 -22.83
C VAL A 19 -14.57 -0.90 -22.40
N GLU A 20 -14.52 0.15 -23.21
CA GLU A 20 -13.82 1.39 -22.83
C GLU A 20 -14.37 1.99 -21.53
N TRP A 21 -15.70 2.05 -21.39
CA TRP A 21 -16.34 2.56 -20.20
C TRP A 21 -16.06 1.70 -18.97
N LEU A 22 -16.13 0.37 -19.11
CA LEU A 22 -15.76 -0.54 -18.04
C LEU A 22 -14.32 -0.30 -17.57
N VAL A 23 -13.37 -0.16 -18.49
CA VAL A 23 -11.96 0.09 -18.13
C VAL A 23 -11.82 1.43 -17.39
N ARG A 24 -12.46 2.51 -17.83
CA ARG A 24 -12.45 3.81 -17.13
C ARG A 24 -13.04 3.70 -15.72
N LEU A 25 -14.16 2.98 -15.56
CA LEU A 25 -14.83 2.79 -14.28
C LEU A 25 -13.97 1.99 -13.30
N PHE A 26 -13.37 0.90 -13.76
CA PHE A 26 -12.44 0.11 -12.95
C PHE A 26 -11.19 0.91 -12.57
N ALA A 27 -10.64 1.70 -13.51
CA ALA A 27 -9.47 2.52 -13.25
C ALA A 27 -9.71 3.58 -12.16
N LEU A 28 -10.89 4.21 -12.15
CA LEU A 28 -11.28 5.18 -11.12
C LEU A 28 -11.23 4.62 -9.70
N ILE A 29 -11.49 3.32 -9.53
CA ILE A 29 -11.46 2.65 -8.21
C ILE A 29 -10.06 2.10 -7.93
N VAL A 30 -9.47 1.37 -8.87
CA VAL A 30 -8.23 0.61 -8.66
C VAL A 30 -7.00 1.52 -8.57
N VAL A 31 -6.93 2.57 -9.39
CA VAL A 31 -5.74 3.43 -9.48
C VAL A 31 -5.51 4.23 -8.19
N PRO A 32 -6.51 4.95 -7.63
CA PRO A 32 -6.32 5.75 -6.41
C PRO A 32 -6.06 4.89 -5.17
N MET A 33 -6.66 3.69 -5.09
CA MET A 33 -6.43 2.76 -3.97
C MET A 33 -4.99 2.27 -3.87
N ARG A 34 -4.24 2.27 -4.97
CA ARG A 34 -2.89 1.67 -5.04
C ARG A 34 -1.76 2.69 -5.14
N ARG A 35 -2.06 3.97 -5.37
CA ARG A 35 -1.05 5.00 -5.69
C ARG A 35 -1.30 6.31 -4.97
N PRO A 36 -0.22 7.06 -4.63
CA PRO A 36 -0.38 8.40 -4.07
C PRO A 36 -1.11 9.32 -5.06
N PRO A 37 -1.82 10.35 -4.57
CA PRO A 37 -2.74 11.16 -5.37
C PRO A 37 -2.14 11.70 -6.68
N VAL A 38 -0.90 12.21 -6.62
CA VAL A 38 -0.19 12.79 -7.78
C VAL A 38 0.12 11.74 -8.86
N THR A 39 0.47 10.52 -8.47
CA THR A 39 0.74 9.44 -9.44
C THR A 39 -0.57 8.88 -9.99
N ALA A 40 -1.61 8.79 -9.17
CA ALA A 40 -2.92 8.32 -9.58
C ALA A 40 -3.54 9.21 -10.67
N THR A 41 -3.44 10.53 -10.53
CA THR A 41 -3.99 11.47 -11.54
C THR A 41 -3.31 11.31 -12.91
N ALA A 42 -1.99 11.13 -12.96
CA ALA A 42 -1.27 10.88 -14.22
C ALA A 42 -1.74 9.60 -14.93
N TRP A 43 -1.92 8.51 -14.17
CA TRP A 43 -2.45 7.25 -14.71
C TRP A 43 -3.91 7.37 -15.15
N LEU A 44 -4.74 8.06 -14.37
CA LEU A 44 -6.13 8.31 -14.74
C LEU A 44 -6.21 9.13 -16.03
N LEU A 45 -5.43 10.21 -16.16
CA LEU A 45 -5.38 11.01 -17.39
C LEU A 45 -5.04 10.15 -18.62
N LEU A 46 -4.02 9.29 -18.51
CA LEU A 46 -3.64 8.37 -19.58
C LEU A 46 -4.80 7.42 -19.96
N ILE A 47 -5.46 6.83 -18.97
CA ILE A 47 -6.58 5.89 -19.18
C ILE A 47 -7.82 6.61 -19.70
N PHE A 48 -8.10 7.84 -19.25
CA PHE A 48 -9.21 8.63 -19.78
C PHE A 48 -9.02 8.93 -21.26
N PHE A 49 -7.79 9.30 -21.65
CA PHE A 49 -7.43 9.58 -23.04
C PHE A 49 -7.40 8.32 -23.91
N GLN A 50 -6.84 7.23 -23.41
CA GLN A 50 -6.75 5.94 -24.09
C GLN A 50 -7.05 4.80 -23.10
N PRO A 51 -8.32 4.35 -22.98
CA PRO A 51 -8.73 3.42 -21.94
C PRO A 51 -8.07 2.05 -22.08
N ILE A 52 -8.09 1.49 -23.28
CA ILE A 52 -7.55 0.15 -23.53
C ILE A 52 -6.03 0.14 -23.34
N ILE A 53 -5.32 0.99 -24.09
CA ILE A 53 -3.84 1.05 -24.05
C ILE A 53 -3.36 1.50 -22.66
N GLY A 54 -3.97 2.53 -22.08
CA GLY A 54 -3.62 3.03 -20.75
C GLY A 54 -3.86 1.99 -19.66
N GLY A 55 -4.96 1.24 -19.73
CA GLY A 55 -5.28 0.15 -18.81
C GLY A 55 -4.26 -0.99 -18.88
N ILE A 56 -3.84 -1.36 -20.09
CA ILE A 56 -2.79 -2.36 -20.31
C ILE A 56 -1.46 -1.87 -19.74
N ILE A 57 -1.02 -0.65 -20.06
CA ILE A 57 0.25 -0.10 -19.54
C ILE A 57 0.22 -0.03 -18.00
N TYR A 58 -0.92 0.38 -17.41
CA TYR A 58 -1.09 0.40 -15.97
C TYR A 58 -0.97 -1.01 -15.35
N LEU A 59 -1.49 -2.06 -15.99
CA LEU A 59 -1.33 -3.42 -15.50
C LEU A 59 0.14 -3.87 -15.42
N PHE A 60 0.95 -3.50 -16.42
CA PHE A 60 2.38 -3.87 -16.47
C PHE A 60 3.27 -3.01 -15.57
N VAL A 61 3.08 -1.69 -15.60
CA VAL A 61 3.98 -0.71 -14.95
C VAL A 61 3.42 -0.25 -13.60
N GLY A 62 2.10 -0.28 -13.44
CA GLY A 62 1.37 0.29 -12.30
C GLY A 62 1.50 -0.49 -11.00
N ARG A 63 2.20 -1.65 -10.95
CA ARG A 63 2.45 -2.36 -9.68
C ARG A 63 3.47 -1.61 -8.81
N PRO A 64 3.15 -1.26 -7.54
CA PRO A 64 4.12 -0.66 -6.64
C PRO A 64 5.24 -1.66 -6.35
N ARG A 65 6.37 -1.53 -7.05
CA ARG A 65 7.59 -2.21 -6.63
C ARG A 65 8.13 -1.42 -5.46
N VAL A 66 8.19 -2.04 -4.29
CA VAL A 66 9.05 -1.53 -3.23
C VAL A 66 10.45 -1.44 -3.86
N SER A 67 11.05 -0.25 -3.87
CA SER A 67 12.36 -0.11 -4.51
C SER A 67 13.32 -1.06 -3.81
N SER A 68 14.12 -1.80 -4.58
CA SER A 68 15.16 -2.67 -4.04
C SER A 68 16.05 -1.91 -3.05
N ALA A 69 16.31 -0.64 -3.31
CA ALA A 69 17.02 0.26 -2.42
C ALA A 69 16.34 0.48 -1.05
N ARG A 70 15.00 0.51 -0.99
CA ARG A 70 14.27 0.63 0.29
C ARG A 70 14.29 -0.68 1.06
N GLN A 71 14.20 -1.82 0.37
CA GLN A 71 14.36 -3.14 1.01
C GLN A 71 15.76 -3.31 1.58
N GLN A 72 16.81 -3.02 0.80
CA GLN A 72 18.20 -3.07 1.27
C GLN A 72 18.44 -2.20 2.50
N LYS A 73 17.92 -0.96 2.52
CA LYS A 73 18.04 -0.10 3.71
C LYS A 73 17.34 -0.68 4.95
N ILE A 74 16.21 -1.36 4.78
CA ILE A 74 15.52 -2.01 5.90
C ILE A 74 16.35 -3.20 6.40
N ASP A 75 16.86 -4.03 5.48
CA ASP A 75 17.69 -5.20 5.81
C ASP A 75 19.01 -4.79 6.50
N ASP A 76 19.63 -3.70 6.04
CA ASP A 76 20.86 -3.17 6.62
C ASP A 76 20.62 -2.62 8.04
N LEU A 77 19.50 -1.92 8.26
CA LEU A 77 19.09 -1.46 9.58
C LEU A 77 18.82 -2.63 10.52
N GLU A 78 18.12 -3.66 10.06
CA GLU A 78 17.83 -4.86 10.85
C GLU A 78 19.13 -5.57 11.27
N LYS A 79 20.08 -5.76 10.34
CA LYS A 79 21.40 -6.33 10.63
C LYS A 79 22.20 -5.48 11.63
N ALA A 80 22.20 -4.16 11.47
CA ALA A 80 22.90 -3.25 12.38
C ALA A 80 22.29 -3.24 13.79
N LEU A 81 20.97 -3.42 13.91
CA LEU A 81 20.25 -3.42 15.17
C LEU A 81 20.22 -4.79 15.86
N ALA A 82 20.35 -5.90 15.13
CA ALA A 82 20.29 -7.27 15.67
C ALA A 82 21.12 -7.53 16.94
N PRO A 83 22.39 -7.05 17.06
CA PRO A 83 23.17 -7.25 18.28
C PRO A 83 22.53 -6.54 19.49
N ASN A 84 22.13 -5.28 19.30
CA ASN A 84 21.54 -4.45 20.35
C ASN A 84 20.15 -4.94 20.77
N LEU A 85 19.36 -5.44 19.82
CA LEU A 85 18.03 -5.99 20.10
C LEU A 85 18.11 -7.21 21.02
N ASN A 86 19.08 -8.10 20.83
CA ASN A 86 19.27 -9.27 21.70
C ASN A 86 19.58 -8.87 23.15
N HIS A 87 20.35 -7.79 23.35
CA HIS A 87 20.62 -7.24 24.68
C HIS A 87 19.35 -6.65 25.31
N LEU A 88 18.61 -5.85 24.54
CA LEU A 88 17.36 -5.23 24.98
C LEU A 88 16.28 -6.26 25.31
N GLN A 89 16.18 -7.35 24.56
CA GLN A 89 15.19 -8.41 24.79
C GLN A 89 15.49 -9.23 26.06
N LYS A 90 16.78 -9.43 26.39
CA LYS A 90 17.17 -9.99 27.69
C LYS A 90 16.78 -9.06 28.84
N GLN A 91 17.03 -7.75 28.69
CA GLN A 91 16.64 -6.76 29.71
C GLN A 91 15.12 -6.61 29.83
N GLN A 92 14.37 -6.79 28.75
CA GLN A 92 12.91 -6.74 28.76
C GLN A 92 12.30 -7.79 29.71
N SER A 93 12.89 -8.99 29.78
CA SER A 93 12.43 -10.04 30.72
C SER A 93 12.58 -9.64 32.19
N LEU A 94 13.47 -8.68 32.49
CA LEU A 94 13.73 -8.13 33.82
C LEU A 94 12.80 -6.95 34.16
N HIS A 95 12.15 -6.34 33.16
CA HIS A 95 11.26 -5.20 33.35
C HIS A 95 9.79 -5.62 33.28
N HIS A 96 8.95 -4.98 34.11
CA HIS A 96 7.51 -5.27 34.22
C HIS A 96 6.82 -5.26 32.86
N ARG A 97 6.05 -6.32 32.56
CA ARG A 97 5.12 -6.34 31.42
C ARG A 97 4.14 -5.18 31.59
N THR A 98 3.98 -4.38 30.55
CA THR A 98 2.98 -3.32 30.53
C THR A 98 1.60 -3.95 30.69
N THR A 99 0.94 -3.72 31.82
CA THR A 99 -0.42 -4.19 32.08
C THR A 99 -1.40 -3.22 31.42
N LEU A 100 -1.69 -3.43 30.14
CA LEU A 100 -2.75 -2.67 29.45
C LEU A 100 -4.11 -3.34 29.67
N PRO A 101 -5.21 -2.54 29.77
CA PRO A 101 -6.56 -3.07 29.75
C PRO A 101 -6.83 -3.91 28.49
N ASP A 102 -7.66 -4.95 28.64
CA ASP A 102 -7.88 -5.95 27.58
C ASP A 102 -8.41 -5.39 26.26
N GLN A 103 -9.12 -4.26 26.31
CA GLN A 103 -9.61 -3.54 25.12
C GLN A 103 -8.48 -3.07 24.17
N TRP A 104 -7.25 -2.91 24.67
CA TRP A 104 -6.10 -2.46 23.88
C TRP A 104 -5.24 -3.60 23.34
N ARG A 105 -5.60 -4.88 23.60
CA ARG A 105 -4.88 -6.05 23.09
C ARG A 105 -4.66 -6.03 21.57
N PRO A 106 -5.63 -5.65 20.72
CA PRO A 106 -5.42 -5.63 19.26
C PRO A 106 -4.32 -4.64 18.84
N ILE A 107 -4.23 -3.50 19.53
CA ILE A 107 -3.23 -2.47 19.26
C ILE A 107 -1.83 -2.95 19.68
N VAL A 108 -1.72 -3.65 20.81
CA VAL A 108 -0.46 -4.27 21.25
C VAL A 108 -0.02 -5.37 20.27
N GLN A 109 -0.94 -6.23 19.82
CA GLN A 109 -0.66 -7.27 18.83
C GLN A 109 -0.18 -6.67 17.50
N LEU A 110 -0.83 -5.60 17.03
CA LEU A 110 -0.40 -4.86 15.85
C LEU A 110 0.99 -4.26 16.07
N ALA A 111 1.22 -3.56 17.17
CA ALA A 111 2.51 -2.96 17.47
C ALA A 111 3.64 -3.99 17.53
N ARG A 112 3.39 -5.20 18.06
CA ARG A 112 4.38 -6.29 18.07
C ARG A 112 4.70 -6.84 16.68
N HIS A 113 3.72 -6.87 15.78
CA HIS A 113 3.93 -7.37 14.43
C HIS A 113 4.78 -6.42 13.56
N TRP A 114 4.67 -5.11 13.81
CA TRP A 114 5.30 -4.07 12.98
C TRP A 114 6.57 -3.45 13.58
N ARG A 115 7.02 -3.88 14.77
CA ARG A 115 8.13 -3.26 15.48
C ARG A 115 9.32 -4.19 15.63
N ILE A 116 10.47 -3.68 15.21
CA ILE A 116 11.79 -4.32 15.39
C ILE A 116 12.22 -4.30 16.89
N PHE A 117 11.63 -3.42 17.72
CA PHE A 117 12.04 -3.20 19.11
C PHE A 117 11.12 -3.85 20.14
N PRO A 118 11.67 -4.40 21.23
CA PRO A 118 10.90 -4.91 22.36
C PRO A 118 10.10 -3.81 23.08
N GLU A 119 8.97 -4.21 23.67
CA GLU A 119 8.09 -3.33 24.45
C GLU A 119 8.62 -3.15 25.89
N PHE A 120 8.72 -1.91 26.35
CA PHE A 120 9.11 -1.60 27.73
C PHE A 120 7.97 -0.89 28.46
N GLY A 121 7.72 -1.31 29.70
CA GLY A 121 6.85 -0.61 30.64
C GLY A 121 7.55 0.57 31.32
N GLY A 122 6.81 1.33 32.14
CA GLY A 122 7.37 2.41 32.96
C GLY A 122 7.21 3.83 32.39
N ASN A 123 6.65 3.97 31.18
CA ASN A 123 6.28 5.27 30.63
C ASN A 123 4.94 5.73 31.21
N ALA A 124 4.88 6.97 31.73
CA ALA A 124 3.64 7.63 32.11
C ALA A 124 3.23 8.63 31.02
N VAL A 125 1.92 8.71 30.74
CA VAL A 125 1.37 9.69 29.81
C VAL A 125 0.53 10.67 30.63
N ALA A 126 0.87 11.95 30.55
CA ALA A 126 0.06 13.03 31.11
C ALA A 126 -0.59 13.80 29.95
N VAL A 127 -1.86 14.17 30.10
CA VAL A 127 -2.52 15.06 29.14
C VAL A 127 -1.96 16.46 29.36
N ILE A 128 -1.42 17.06 28.30
CA ILE A 128 -1.02 18.46 28.33
C ILE A 128 -2.31 19.25 28.12
N GLU A 129 -2.90 19.73 29.21
CA GLU A 129 -3.93 20.77 29.12
C GLU A 129 -3.24 22.07 28.67
N GLN A 130 -3.54 22.49 27.45
CA GLN A 130 -3.07 23.76 26.91
C GLN A 130 -3.75 24.92 27.66
N LEU A 131 -2.92 25.78 28.24
CA LEU A 131 -3.27 27.11 28.76
C LEU A 131 -3.85 28.03 27.66
#